data_AF-A0A955YCH6-F1
#
_entry.id   AF-A0A955YCH6-F1
#
_cell.length_a   1.000
_cell.length_b   1.000
_cell.length_c   1.000
_cell.angle_alpha   90.00
_cell.angle_beta   90.00
_cell.angle_gamma   90.00
#
_symmetry.space_group_name_H-M   'P 1'
#
loop_
_entity.id
_entity.type
_entity.pdbx_description
1 polymer ?
#
loop_
_entity_poly.entity_id
_entity_poly.type
_entity_poly.pdbx_seq_one_letter_code
_entity_poly.pdbx_strand_id
1 'polypeptide(L)' 'MAKIALAGGGTGGHVYPALAIGDVLRERGHEVLYY' A
#
# COMPACT_ATOMS: atom_id res chain seq x y z
N MET A 1 -0.33 0.47 -15.73
CA MET A 1 -1.26 0.18 -14.64
C MET A 1 -1.04 -1.26 -14.18
N ALA A 2 -0.83 -1.47 -12.88
CA ALA A 2 -0.62 -2.79 -12.30
C ALA A 2 -1.44 -2.91 -11.00
N LYS A 3 -1.75 -4.15 -10.61
CA LYS A 3 -2.41 -4.45 -9.34
C LYS A 3 -1.35 -4.93 -8.33
N ILE A 4 -1.25 -4.26 -7.20
CA ILE A 4 -0.17 -4.43 -6.22
C ILE A 4 -0.79 -4.73 -4.85
N ALA A 5 -0.31 -5.79 -4.21
CA ALA A 5 -0.70 -6.15 -2.84
C ALA A 5 0.41 -5.75 -1.87
N LEU A 6 0.06 -4.96 -0.84
CA LEU A 6 0.93 -4.63 0.28
C LEU A 6 0.49 -5.46 1.49
N ALA A 7 1.34 -6.42 1.88
CA ALA A 7 1.10 -7.29 3.02
C ALA A 7 2.01 -6.91 4.18
N GLY A 8 1.46 -6.78 5.39
CA GLY A 8 2.23 -6.39 6.58
C GLY A 8 1.56 -6.74 7.90
N GLY A 9 2.20 -6.37 9.03
CA GLY A 9 1.59 -6.55 10.35
C GLY A 9 0.42 -5.58 10.59
N GLY A 10 -0.52 -5.95 11.47
CA GLY A 10 -1.69 -5.12 11.79
C GLY A 10 -1.43 -3.93 12.73
N THR A 11 -0.19 -3.72 13.17
CA THR A 11 0.17 -2.62 14.07
C THR A 11 0.51 -1.35 13.28
N GLY A 12 0.37 -0.18 13.92
CA GLY A 12 0.66 1.12 13.29
C GLY A 12 2.05 1.19 12.63
N GLY A 13 3.07 0.55 13.23
CA GLY A 13 4.42 0.51 12.68
C GLY A 13 4.55 -0.16 11.30
N HIS A 14 3.58 -0.97 10.90
CA HIS A 14 3.51 -1.59 9.57
C HIS A 14 2.44 -0.93 8.70
N VAL A 15 1.29 -0.55 9.30
CA VAL A 15 0.15 0.05 8.59
C VAL A 15 0.52 1.42 8.01
N TYR A 16 1.12 2.33 8.78
CA TYR A 16 1.41 3.68 8.28
C TYR A 16 2.42 3.68 7.11
N PRO A 17 3.52 2.90 7.16
CA PRO A 17 4.39 2.75 5.99
C PRO A 17 3.66 2.15 4.77
N ALA A 18 2.81 1.14 4.96
CA ALA A 18 2.05 0.55 3.86
C ALA A 18 1.11 1.58 3.21
N LEU A 19 0.42 2.39 4.01
CA LEU A 19 -0.44 3.48 3.53
C LEU A 19 0.37 4.49 2.70
N ALA A 20 1.49 4.99 3.23
CA ALA A 20 2.35 5.95 2.54
C ALA A 20 2.88 5.42 1.20
N ILE A 21 3.27 4.14 1.14
CA ILE A 21 3.70 3.50 -0.11
C ILE A 21 2.51 3.39 -1.09
N GLY A 22 1.34 3.00 -0.60
CA GLY A 22 0.15 2.85 -1.41
C GLY A 22 -0.35 4.16 -2.02
N ASP A 23 -0.23 5.29 -1.31
CA ASP A 23 -0.59 6.60 -1.84
C ASP A 23 0.25 6.96 -3.07
N VAL A 24 1.57 6.81 -2.97
CA VAL A 24 2.49 7.05 -4.10
C VAL A 24 2.22 6.10 -5.28
N LEU A 25 1.88 4.84 -5.01
CA LEU A 25 1.55 3.88 -6.07
C LEU A 25 0.22 4.23 -6.75
N ARG A 26 -0.79 4.68 -6.00
CA ARG A 26 -2.06 5.14 -6.56
C ARG A 26 -1.89 6.39 -7.41
N GLU A 27 -1.08 7.36 -6.97
CA GLU A 27 -0.73 8.55 -7.76
C GLU A 27 -0.08 8.21 -9.11
N ARG A 28 0.67 7.10 -9.16
CA ARG A 28 1.28 6.56 -10.40
C ARG A 28 0.31 5.74 -11.26
N GLY A 29 -0.96 5.65 -10.87
CA GLY A 29 -2.01 4.93 -11.61
C GLY A 29 -1.99 3.42 -11.40
N HIS A 30 -1.57 2.94 -10.23
CA HIS A 30 -1.68 1.53 -9.84
C HIS A 30 -2.89 1.27 -8.95
N GLU A 31 -3.45 0.05 -9.03
CA GLU A 31 -4.46 -0.44 -8.09
C GLU A 31 -3.73 -1.07 -6.90
N VAL A 32 -4.05 -0.65 -5.68
CA VAL A 32 -3.37 -1.11 -4.45
C VAL A 32 -4.36 -1.78 -3.51
N LEU A 33 -4.01 -2.99 -3.07
CA LEU A 33 -4.70 -3.79 -2.06
C LEU A 33 -3.84 -3.90 -0.80
N TYR A 34 -4.48 -3.93 0.37
CA TYR A 34 -3.82 -4.10 1.67
C TYR A 34 -4.22 -5.42 2.32
N TYR A 35 -3.25 -6.14 2.87
CA TYR A 35 -3.43 -7.44 3.54
C TYR A 35 -2.66 -7.52 4.86
#